data_AF-A0A1I8BQT4-F1
#
_entry.id   AF-A0A1I8BQT4-F1
#
_cell.length_a   1.000
_cell.length_b   1.000
_cell.length_c   1.000
_cell.angle_alpha   90.00
_cell.angle_beta   90.00
_cell.angle_gamma   90.00
#
_symmetry.space_group_name_H-M   'P 1'
#
loop_
_entity.id
_entity.type
_entity.pdbx_description
1 polymer ?
#
loop_
_entity_poly.entity_id
_entity_poly.type
_entity_poly.pdbx_seq_one_letter_code
_entity_poly.pdbx_strand_id
1 'polypeptide(L)'
;MLRIENYFVLLLLATFVYSAVYDRYSPYWNKPERVKINRTFNIKIELLANFGVSERMKQTAKQAILQNFSGQWPNTGNESNLIGEAMEKRFGGVWMVAIFDIDFDAAYTIVRRSPSYILFGVNDRAILIAREGDGRKHKSNNPLL
;
A
#
# COMPACT_ATOMS: atom_id res chain seq x y z
N MET A 1 7.80 34.62 -36.02
CA MET A 1 8.15 33.31 -36.63
C MET A 1 8.93 32.50 -35.59
N LEU A 2 8.23 31.79 -34.70
CA LEU A 2 8.83 31.00 -33.62
C LEU A 2 9.26 29.64 -34.19
N ARG A 3 10.53 29.29 -34.01
CA ARG A 3 11.19 28.15 -34.65
C ARG A 3 10.67 26.82 -34.11
N ILE A 4 10.38 25.91 -35.04
CA ILE A 4 9.87 24.54 -34.86
C ILE A 4 10.82 23.67 -34.00
N GLU A 5 12.08 24.06 -33.87
CA GLU A 5 13.13 23.33 -33.14
C GLU A 5 12.88 23.22 -31.62
N ASN A 6 12.08 24.12 -31.03
CA ASN A 6 11.81 24.10 -29.58
C ASN A 6 10.79 23.04 -29.14
N TYR A 7 9.96 22.54 -30.05
CA TYR A 7 8.92 21.56 -29.71
C TYR A 7 9.48 20.15 -29.56
N PHE A 8 10.55 19.83 -30.28
CA PHE A 8 11.14 18.49 -30.27
C PHE A 8 11.86 18.18 -28.94
N VAL A 9 12.53 19.18 -28.36
CA VAL A 9 13.20 19.08 -27.05
C VAL A 9 12.18 18.94 -25.91
N LEU A 10 11.05 19.66 -26.00
CA LEU A 10 9.95 19.57 -25.04
C LEU A 10 9.28 18.18 -25.06
N LEU A 11 9.11 17.58 -26.23
CA LEU A 11 8.54 16.24 -26.36
C LEU A 11 9.47 15.16 -25.76
N LEU A 12 10.77 15.27 -26.00
CA LEU A 12 11.77 14.35 -25.45
C LEU A 12 11.86 14.42 -23.92
N LEU A 13 11.84 15.63 -23.35
CA LEU A 13 11.80 15.82 -21.89
C LEU A 13 10.53 15.23 -21.26
N ALA A 14 9.38 15.40 -21.90
CA ALA A 14 8.12 14.82 -21.42
C ALA A 14 8.18 13.28 -21.40
N THR A 15 8.77 12.64 -22.41
CA THR A 15 8.91 11.18 -22.44
C THR A 15 9.88 10.66 -21.38
N PHE A 16 10.98 11.37 -21.10
CA PHE A 16 11.97 10.95 -20.11
C PHE A 16 11.44 11.04 -18.67
N VAL A 17 10.65 12.08 -18.37
CA VAL A 17 9.97 12.22 -17.07
C VAL A 17 8.90 11.13 -16.91
N TYR A 18 8.16 10.81 -17.98
CA TYR A 18 7.14 9.76 -17.93
C TYR A 18 7.76 8.38 -17.63
N SER A 19 8.88 8.02 -18.26
CA SER A 19 9.55 6.73 -18.02
C SER A 19 10.17 6.63 -16.61
N ALA A 20 10.77 7.71 -16.10
CA ALA A 20 11.36 7.72 -14.75
C ALA A 20 10.32 7.63 -13.64
N VAL A 21 9.09 8.12 -13.89
CA VAL A 21 7.95 7.94 -12.98
C VAL A 21 7.38 6.52 -13.14
N TYR A 22 7.22 6.01 -14.36
CA TYR A 22 6.61 4.70 -14.60
C TYR A 22 7.45 3.55 -14.02
N ASP A 23 8.78 3.58 -14.15
CA ASP A 23 9.67 2.54 -13.58
C ASP A 23 9.74 2.58 -12.05
N ARG A 24 9.40 3.70 -11.42
CA ARG A 24 9.29 3.79 -9.95
C ARG A 24 7.98 3.18 -9.43
N TYR A 25 6.99 2.96 -10.30
CA TYR A 25 5.63 2.53 -9.96
C TYR A 25 5.17 1.26 -10.69
N SER A 26 6.05 0.52 -11.36
CA SER A 26 5.70 -0.80 -11.90
C SER A 26 5.71 -1.83 -10.76
N PRO A 27 4.55 -2.38 -10.34
CA PRO A 27 4.53 -3.41 -9.32
C PRO A 27 5.22 -4.67 -9.86
N TYR A 28 6.32 -5.05 -9.23
CA TYR A 28 6.94 -6.36 -9.44
C TYR A 28 5.94 -7.44 -8.99
N TRP A 29 5.33 -8.15 -9.95
CA TRP A 29 4.43 -9.27 -9.68
C TRP A 29 5.22 -10.45 -9.11
N ASN A 30 5.28 -10.57 -7.78
CA ASN A 30 5.77 -11.78 -7.13
C ASN A 30 4.71 -12.88 -7.24
N LYS A 31 5.14 -14.08 -7.64
CA LYS A 31 4.28 -15.26 -7.74
C LYS A 31 3.64 -15.57 -6.38
N PRO A 32 2.33 -15.89 -6.31
CA PRO A 32 1.63 -16.11 -5.04
C PRO A 32 2.18 -17.35 -4.32
N GLU A 33 2.64 -17.15 -3.09
CA GLU A 33 3.12 -18.20 -2.19
C GLU A 33 1.92 -18.88 -1.51
N ARG A 34 1.71 -20.18 -1.77
CA ARG A 34 0.60 -20.96 -1.18
C ARG A 34 1.01 -21.49 0.19
N VAL A 35 0.36 -21.01 1.26
CA VAL A 35 0.54 -21.53 2.63
C VAL A 35 -0.72 -22.30 3.04
N LYS A 36 -0.56 -23.57 3.46
CA LYS A 36 -1.66 -24.42 3.96
C LYS A 36 -1.89 -24.17 5.45
N ILE A 37 -3.05 -23.65 5.82
CA ILE A 37 -3.51 -23.52 7.22
C ILE A 37 -4.72 -24.46 7.40
N ASN A 38 -4.73 -25.26 8.46
CA ASN A 38 -5.52 -26.51 8.59
C ASN A 38 -7.01 -26.32 9.01
N ARG A 39 -7.70 -25.35 8.40
CA ARG A 39 -9.16 -25.23 8.24
C ARG A 39 -9.36 -24.52 6.90
N THR A 40 -9.64 -25.25 5.84
CA THR A 40 -9.25 -24.88 4.45
C THR A 40 -10.15 -23.81 3.81
N PHE A 41 -10.15 -22.59 4.32
CA PHE A 41 -10.34 -21.41 3.47
C PHE A 41 -9.01 -21.14 2.80
N ASN A 42 -8.92 -21.37 1.48
CA ASN A 42 -7.73 -20.98 0.72
C ASN A 42 -7.70 -19.46 0.61
N ILE A 43 -7.06 -18.79 1.58
CA ILE A 43 -6.84 -17.34 1.54
C ILE A 43 -5.74 -17.05 0.53
N LYS A 44 -6.11 -16.49 -0.61
CA LYS A 44 -5.16 -15.93 -1.59
C LYS A 44 -4.85 -14.50 -1.15
N ILE A 45 -3.59 -14.24 -0.77
CA ILE A 45 -3.12 -12.91 -0.39
C ILE A 45 -2.06 -12.42 -1.37
N GLU A 46 -2.28 -11.24 -1.94
CA GLU A 46 -1.42 -10.60 -2.94
C GLU A 46 -1.11 -9.18 -2.51
N LEU A 47 0.15 -8.77 -2.64
CA LEU A 47 0.54 -7.39 -2.36
C LEU A 47 0.26 -6.54 -3.59
N LEU A 48 -0.68 -5.60 -3.48
CA LEU A 48 -1.09 -4.74 -4.60
C LEU A 48 -0.27 -3.44 -4.65
N ALA A 49 -0.04 -2.83 -3.49
CA ALA A 49 0.74 -1.60 -3.38
C ALA A 49 1.39 -1.46 -2.00
N ASN A 50 2.46 -0.70 -1.92
CA ASN A 50 3.09 -0.35 -0.67
C ASN A 50 3.91 0.94 -0.79
N PHE A 51 4.13 1.61 0.33
CA PHE A 51 4.98 2.80 0.42
C PHE A 51 5.58 2.91 1.82
N GLY A 52 6.86 3.29 1.91
CA GLY A 52 7.50 3.60 3.20
C GLY A 52 7.54 2.44 4.20
N VAL A 53 7.53 1.19 3.72
CA VAL A 53 7.48 -0.02 4.56
C VAL A 53 8.65 -0.96 4.28
N SER A 54 9.12 -1.63 5.35
CA SER A 54 10.14 -2.67 5.25
C SER A 54 9.54 -4.05 4.91
N GLU A 55 10.37 -5.00 4.46
CA GLU A 55 9.92 -6.40 4.29
C GLU A 55 9.34 -6.98 5.58
N ARG A 56 9.95 -6.67 6.72
CA ARG A 56 9.45 -7.12 8.03
C ARG A 56 8.05 -6.58 8.32
N MET A 57 7.74 -5.34 7.95
CA MET A 57 6.40 -4.77 8.08
C MET A 57 5.41 -5.49 7.17
N LYS A 58 5.77 -5.76 5.92
CA LYS A 58 4.93 -6.52 4.98
C LYS A 58 4.62 -7.93 5.48
N GLN A 59 5.62 -8.64 5.99
CA GLN A 59 5.45 -9.97 6.57
C GLN A 59 4.57 -9.94 7.83
N THR A 60 4.77 -8.96 8.72
CA THR A 60 3.95 -8.81 9.93
C THR A 60 2.49 -8.52 9.56
N ALA A 61 2.25 -7.63 8.60
CA ALA A 61 0.91 -7.33 8.11
C ALA A 61 0.24 -8.55 7.46
N LYS A 62 0.97 -9.28 6.60
CA LYS A 62 0.49 -10.56 6.01
C LYS A 62 0.09 -11.55 7.10
N GLN A 63 0.91 -11.71 8.15
CA GLN A 63 0.60 -12.60 9.27
C GLN A 63 -0.61 -12.13 10.08
N ALA A 64 -0.73 -10.83 10.35
CA ALA A 64 -1.88 -10.26 11.06
C ALA A 64 -3.19 -10.51 10.29
N ILE A 65 -3.17 -10.36 8.97
CA ILE A 65 -4.32 -10.69 8.12
C ILE A 65 -4.64 -12.18 8.22
N LEU A 66 -3.65 -13.07 8.03
CA LEU A 66 -3.88 -14.52 8.06
C LEU A 66 -4.43 -15.02 9.42
N GLN A 67 -4.13 -14.31 10.52
CA GLN A 67 -4.59 -14.69 11.86
C GLN A 67 -5.99 -14.17 12.18
N ASN A 68 -6.37 -13.00 11.66
CA ASN A 68 -7.56 -12.27 12.13
C ASN A 68 -8.63 -12.11 11.05
N PHE A 69 -8.31 -12.30 9.77
CA PHE A 69 -9.26 -12.15 8.68
C PHE A 69 -10.01 -13.46 8.44
N SER A 70 -11.33 -13.44 8.64
CA SER A 70 -12.19 -14.63 8.49
C SER A 70 -12.68 -14.85 7.06
N GLY A 71 -12.55 -13.86 6.18
CA GLY A 71 -13.08 -13.90 4.81
C GLY A 71 -14.57 -13.59 4.69
N GLN A 72 -15.29 -13.45 5.81
CA GLN A 72 -16.66 -12.95 5.83
C GLN A 72 -16.67 -11.41 5.80
N TRP A 73 -17.79 -10.80 5.39
CA TRP A 73 -17.87 -9.33 5.41
C TRP A 73 -17.72 -8.82 6.85
N PRO A 74 -16.84 -7.85 7.12
CA PRO A 74 -16.59 -7.35 8.46
C PRO A 74 -17.82 -6.58 8.95
N ASN A 75 -18.74 -7.27 9.63
CA ASN A 75 -19.95 -6.66 10.17
C ASN A 75 -19.69 -5.85 11.45
N THR A 76 -18.52 -6.02 12.09
CA THR A 76 -18.23 -5.45 13.42
C THR A 76 -16.95 -4.62 13.49
N GLY A 77 -16.14 -4.58 12.43
CA GLY A 77 -14.83 -3.93 12.43
C GLY A 77 -13.76 -4.60 13.31
N ASN A 78 -14.09 -5.73 13.97
CA ASN A 78 -13.17 -6.42 14.88
C ASN A 78 -11.89 -6.91 14.18
N GLU A 79 -12.01 -7.40 12.95
CA GLU A 79 -10.85 -7.85 12.16
C GLU A 79 -9.88 -6.70 11.89
N SER A 80 -10.41 -5.55 11.46
CA SER A 80 -9.62 -4.34 11.23
C SER A 80 -8.90 -3.89 12.51
N ASN A 81 -9.60 -3.92 13.65
CA ASN A 81 -9.03 -3.54 14.93
C ASN A 81 -7.88 -4.48 15.34
N LEU A 82 -8.08 -5.81 15.27
CA LEU A 82 -7.06 -6.79 15.63
C LEU A 82 -5.83 -6.72 14.71
N ILE A 83 -6.02 -6.47 13.41
CA ILE A 83 -4.92 -6.26 12.47
C ILE A 83 -4.15 -4.98 12.82
N GLY A 84 -4.86 -3.89 13.15
CA GLY A 84 -4.27 -2.63 13.60
C GLY A 84 -3.43 -2.81 14.87
N GLU A 85 -4.01 -3.41 15.91
CA GLU A 85 -3.34 -3.70 17.18
C GLU A 85 -2.06 -4.54 16.98
N ALA A 86 -2.07 -5.52 16.07
CA ALA A 86 -0.89 -6.32 15.76
C ALA A 86 0.27 -5.46 15.19
N MET A 87 -0.06 -4.47 14.36
CA MET A 87 0.91 -3.53 13.80
C MET A 87 1.41 -2.53 14.85
N GLU A 88 0.50 -1.98 15.66
CA GLU A 88 0.81 -1.08 16.77
C GLU A 88 1.74 -1.73 17.79
N LYS A 89 1.42 -2.97 18.20
CA LYS A 89 2.22 -3.74 19.15
C LYS A 89 3.65 -3.99 18.63
N ARG A 90 3.83 -4.13 17.31
CA ARG A 90 5.12 -4.47 16.71
C ARG A 90 5.97 -3.26 16.33
N PHE A 91 5.35 -2.16 15.91
CA PHE A 91 6.05 -1.02 15.31
C PHE A 91 5.75 0.33 16.00
N GLY A 92 4.84 0.35 16.97
CA GLY A 92 4.37 1.56 17.62
C GLY A 92 3.58 2.50 16.70
N GLY A 93 3.14 3.63 17.26
CA GLY A 93 2.26 4.57 16.57
C GLY A 93 0.82 4.07 16.47
N VAL A 94 -0.02 4.80 15.73
CA VAL A 94 -1.41 4.45 15.46
C VAL A 94 -1.51 3.89 14.04
N TRP A 95 -2.26 2.81 13.86
CA TRP A 95 -2.42 2.16 12.56
C TRP A 95 -3.90 2.02 12.18
N MET A 96 -4.24 2.55 11.01
CA MET A 96 -5.56 2.44 10.41
C MET A 96 -5.62 1.20 9.52
N VAL A 97 -6.71 0.44 9.62
CA VAL A 97 -7.01 -0.69 8.74
C VAL A 97 -8.37 -0.49 8.09
N ALA A 98 -8.40 -0.51 6.76
CA ALA A 98 -9.63 -0.46 5.97
C ALA A 98 -9.75 -1.72 5.13
N ILE A 99 -10.94 -2.33 5.16
CA ILE A 99 -11.31 -3.51 4.37
C ILE A 99 -12.45 -3.09 3.45
N PHE A 100 -12.29 -3.31 2.15
CA PHE A 100 -13.25 -2.93 1.11
C PHE A 100 -13.26 -3.97 0.00
N ASP A 101 -14.15 -3.79 -0.98
CA ASP A 101 -14.25 -4.65 -2.16
C ASP A 101 -12.96 -4.60 -3.00
N ILE A 102 -12.63 -5.68 -3.71
CA ILE A 102 -11.45 -5.73 -4.59
C ILE A 102 -11.56 -4.76 -5.77
N ASP A 103 -12.78 -4.41 -6.16
CA ASP A 103 -13.05 -3.35 -7.14
C ASP A 103 -13.11 -2.01 -6.40
N PHE A 104 -11.97 -1.34 -6.29
CA PHE A 104 -11.85 -0.06 -5.61
C PHE A 104 -10.90 0.88 -6.34
N ASP A 105 -11.14 2.18 -6.17
CA ASP A 105 -10.18 3.22 -6.51
C ASP A 105 -9.45 3.66 -5.24
N ALA A 106 -8.20 3.24 -5.06
CA ALA A 106 -7.37 3.80 -4.00
C ALA A 106 -6.96 5.21 -4.37
N ALA A 107 -7.47 6.20 -3.65
CA ALA A 107 -6.99 7.56 -3.77
C ALA A 107 -5.51 7.61 -3.41
N TYR A 108 -4.66 7.99 -4.38
CA TYR A 108 -3.21 8.19 -4.21
C TYR A 108 -2.82 9.20 -3.11
N THR A 109 -3.78 9.88 -2.49
CA THR A 109 -3.58 10.86 -1.42
C THR A 109 -3.16 10.24 -0.08
N ILE A 110 -3.25 8.91 0.08
CA ILE A 110 -2.84 8.21 1.31
C ILE A 110 -1.38 8.53 1.69
N VAL A 111 -0.46 8.59 0.71
CA VAL A 111 0.96 8.92 0.97
C VAL A 111 1.19 10.31 1.54
N ARG A 112 0.22 11.23 1.39
CA ARG A 112 0.31 12.59 1.96
C ARG A 112 -0.04 12.61 3.44
N ARG A 113 -0.73 11.58 3.93
CA ARG A 113 -1.24 11.49 5.32
C ARG A 113 -0.61 10.34 6.10
N SER A 114 0.02 9.40 5.41
CA SER A 114 0.63 8.22 5.99
C SER A 114 2.09 8.10 5.55
N PRO A 115 3.05 8.02 6.50
CA PRO A 115 4.44 7.76 6.17
C PRO A 115 4.67 6.32 5.68
N SER A 116 3.72 5.40 5.93
CA SER A 116 3.87 3.98 5.66
C SER A 116 2.51 3.33 5.39
N TYR A 117 2.30 2.74 4.22
CA TYR A 117 1.09 1.94 3.96
C TYR A 117 1.38 0.67 3.17
N ILE A 118 0.48 -0.29 3.30
CA ILE A 118 0.48 -1.60 2.64
C ILE A 118 -0.93 -1.90 2.19
N LEU A 119 -1.09 -2.34 0.94
CA LEU A 119 -2.38 -2.71 0.37
C LEU A 119 -2.29 -4.15 -0.13
N PHE A 120 -3.14 -5.00 0.44
CA PHE A 120 -3.25 -6.40 0.05
C PHE A 120 -4.58 -6.68 -0.65
N GLY A 121 -4.56 -7.48 -1.69
CA GLY A 121 -5.73 -8.19 -2.21
C GLY A 121 -5.85 -9.52 -1.48
N VAL A 122 -7.00 -9.80 -0.87
CA VAL A 122 -7.27 -10.99 -0.08
C VAL A 122 -8.58 -11.60 -0.55
N ASN A 123 -8.47 -12.63 -1.41
CA ASN A 123 -9.60 -13.13 -2.21
C ASN A 123 -10.29 -11.98 -2.96
N ASP A 124 -11.58 -11.74 -2.71
CA ASP A 124 -12.39 -10.70 -3.38
C ASP A 124 -12.44 -9.39 -2.58
N ARG A 125 -11.48 -9.18 -1.66
CA ARG A 125 -11.37 -7.99 -0.82
C ARG A 125 -10.03 -7.31 -0.97
N ALA A 126 -9.99 -6.03 -0.66
CA ALA A 126 -8.76 -5.29 -0.48
C ALA A 126 -8.64 -4.81 0.97
N ILE A 127 -7.44 -4.97 1.53
CA ILE A 127 -7.10 -4.60 2.90
C ILE A 127 -5.97 -3.57 2.85
N LEU A 128 -6.30 -2.33 3.17
CA LEU A 128 -5.35 -1.24 3.37
C LEU A 128 -4.94 -1.19 4.83
N ILE A 129 -3.63 -1.19 5.08
CA ILE A 129 -3.02 -1.01 6.40
C ILE A 129 -2.10 0.20 6.30
N ALA A 130 -2.40 1.27 7.02
CA ALA A 130 -1.66 2.53 6.93
C ALA A 130 -1.30 3.03 8.33
N ARG A 131 -0.05 3.46 8.51
CA ARG A 131 0.36 4.16 9.72
C ARG A 131 -0.21 5.57 9.68
N GLU A 132 -0.87 6.01 10.72
CA GLU A 132 -1.33 7.38 10.80
C GLU A 132 -0.14 8.32 11.00
N GLY A 133 -0.08 9.40 10.22
CA GLY A 133 0.78 10.53 10.54
C GLY A 133 0.31 11.19 11.83
N ASP A 134 1.23 11.65 12.66
CA ASP A 134 0.97 12.31 13.94
C ASP A 134 0.33 13.71 13.81
N GLY A 135 -0.20 14.07 12.64
CA GLY A 135 -0.74 15.38 12.32
C GLY A 135 0.28 16.52 12.35
N ARG A 136 1.54 16.24 12.71
CA ARG A 136 2.62 17.23 12.70
C ARG A 136 3.17 17.26 11.28
N LYS A 137 3.24 18.45 10.68
CA LYS A 137 4.00 18.63 9.44
C LYS A 137 5.40 18.07 9.69
N HIS A 138 5.71 16.94 9.05
CA HIS A 138 7.09 16.50 8.92
C HIS A 138 7.81 17.68 8.26
N LYS A 139 8.63 18.42 9.01
CA LYS A 139 9.52 19.41 8.42
C LYS A 139 10.40 18.60 7.48
N SER A 140 10.11 18.68 6.18
CA SER A 140 11.00 18.22 5.13
C SER A 140 12.28 19.04 5.29
N ASN A 141 13.26 18.50 6.00
CA ASN A 141 14.61 19.05 6.02
C ASN A 141 15.36 18.57 4.76
N ASN A 142 14.72 18.66 3.60
CA ASN A 142 15.38 18.42 2.33
C ASN A 142 15.41 19.74 1.55
N PRO A 143 16.52 20.50 1.59
CA PRO A 143 16.64 21.76 0.86
C PRO A 143 16.86 21.60 -0.66
N LEU A 144 16.60 20.41 -1.23
CA LEU A 144 16.88 20.12 -2.64
C LEU A 144 15.75 19.34 -3.35
N LEU A 145 14.50 19.80 -3.17
CA LEU A 145 13.42 19.60 -4.13
C LEU A 145 12.68 20.91 -4.35
#